data_AF-A0A4Q2ZDG3-F1
#
_entry.id   AF-A0A4Q2ZDG3-F1
#
_cell.length_a   1.000
_cell.length_b   1.000
_cell.length_c   1.000
_cell.angle_alpha   90.00
_cell.angle_beta   90.00
_cell.angle_gamma   90.00
#
_symmetry.space_group_name_H-M   'P 1'
#
loop_
_entity.id
_entity.type
_entity.pdbx_description
1 polymer ?
#
loop_
_entity_poly.entity_id
_entity_poly.type
_entity_poly.pdbx_seq_one_letter_code
_entity_poly.pdbx_strand_id
1 'polypeptide(L)' 'LMQLPRLNHPLFASRQFHRATDDGFFIAIEARDPKFSPNATRDLLAEIGGANIELVEEED' A
#
# COMPACT_ATOMS: atom_id res chain seq x y z
N LEU A 1 13.02 3.78 -14.20
CA LEU A 1 13.11 2.50 -14.97
C LEU A 1 11.88 1.66 -14.64
N MET A 2 11.32 0.93 -15.61
CA MET A 2 10.24 -0.03 -15.31
C MET A 2 10.81 -1.17 -14.44
N GLN A 3 10.34 -1.26 -13.20
CA GLN A 3 10.79 -2.22 -12.19
C GLN A 3 10.15 -3.62 -12.38
N LEU A 4 9.94 -4.03 -13.63
CA LEU A 4 9.38 -5.35 -13.97
C LEU A 4 10.44 -6.18 -14.69
N PRO A 5 10.52 -7.50 -14.43
CA PRO A 5 9.64 -8.29 -13.54
C PRO A 5 10.02 -8.16 -12.05
N ARG A 6 9.02 -7.96 -11.17
CA ARG A 6 9.16 -7.95 -9.69
C ARG A 6 8.15 -8.92 -9.08
N LEU A 7 8.59 -10.15 -8.86
CA LEU A 7 7.74 -11.24 -8.36
C LEU A 7 7.46 -11.12 -6.85
N ASN A 8 8.38 -10.51 -6.09
CA ASN A 8 8.17 -10.20 -4.69
C ASN A 8 7.93 -8.68 -4.52
N HIS A 9 6.67 -8.29 -4.43
CA HIS A 9 6.25 -6.94 -4.11
C HIS A 9 5.67 -6.90 -2.69
N PRO A 10 6.01 -5.91 -1.83
CA PRO A 10 5.60 -5.89 -0.42
C PRO A 10 4.08 -5.95 -0.24
N LEU A 11 3.33 -5.32 -1.14
CA LEU A 11 1.87 -5.36 -1.16
C LEU A 11 1.30 -6.79 -1.22
N PHE A 12 2.04 -7.77 -1.75
CA PHE A 12 1.60 -9.17 -1.78
C PHE A 12 1.59 -9.83 -0.39
N ALA A 13 2.27 -9.25 0.61
CA ALA A 13 2.19 -9.71 1.99
C ALA A 13 0.86 -9.34 2.67
N SER A 14 0.20 -8.26 2.20
CA SER A 14 -1.11 -7.89 2.73
C SER A 14 -2.15 -8.93 2.35
N ARG A 15 -2.82 -9.49 3.37
CA ARG A 15 -3.91 -10.46 3.17
C ARG A 15 -5.05 -9.89 2.34
N GLN A 16 -5.24 -8.57 2.30
CA GLN A 16 -6.33 -7.94 1.55
C GLN A 16 -6.02 -7.82 0.05
N PHE A 17 -4.74 -7.85 -0.33
CA PHE A 17 -4.31 -7.55 -1.70
C PHE A 17 -4.77 -8.59 -2.74
N HIS A 18 -5.18 -9.80 -2.31
CA HIS A 18 -5.80 -10.79 -3.22
C HIS A 18 -7.03 -10.25 -3.97
N ARG A 19 -7.72 -9.25 -3.40
CA ARG A 19 -8.89 -8.60 -4.00
C ARG A 19 -8.54 -7.56 -5.06
N ALA A 20 -7.27 -7.15 -5.16
CA ALA A 20 -6.84 -6.10 -6.09
C ALA A 20 -7.06 -6.49 -7.56
N THR A 21 -7.17 -7.79 -7.86
CA THR A 21 -7.43 -8.31 -9.19
C THR A 21 -8.88 -8.73 -9.43
N ASP A 22 -9.75 -8.63 -8.42
CA ASP A 22 -11.12 -9.13 -8.49
C ASP A 22 -12.13 -8.01 -8.17
N ASP A 23 -12.33 -7.70 -6.88
CA ASP A 23 -13.43 -6.86 -6.42
C ASP A 23 -13.03 -5.68 -5.51
N GLY A 24 -11.73 -5.33 -5.45
CA GLY A 24 -11.21 -4.28 -4.59
C GLY A 24 -10.38 -3.22 -5.32
N PHE A 25 -10.59 -1.96 -4.95
CA PHE A 25 -9.70 -0.85 -5.31
C PHE A 25 -8.75 -0.55 -4.16
N PHE A 26 -7.48 -0.33 -4.48
CA PHE A 26 -6.43 -0.08 -3.49
C PHE A 26 -5.65 1.19 -3.87
N ILE A 27 -5.32 1.99 -2.85
CA ILE A 27 -4.38 3.11 -2.96
C ILE A 27 -3.17 2.73 -2.12
N ALA A 28 -2.00 2.70 -2.76
CA ALA A 28 -0.73 2.47 -2.09
C ALA A 28 0.12 3.74 -2.17
N ILE A 29 0.72 4.11 -1.04
CA ILE A 29 1.66 5.23 -0.94
C ILE A 29 2.99 4.64 -0.50
N GLU A 30 4.02 4.80 -1.32
CA GLU A 30 5.35 4.28 -1.02
C GLU A 30 6.08 5.15 0.01
N ALA A 31 6.74 4.51 0.99
CA ALA A 31 7.52 5.19 2.00
C ALA A 31 8.79 5.90 1.47
N ARG A 32 9.12 5.71 0.19
CA ARG A 32 10.27 6.35 -0.48
C ARG A 32 10.03 7.83 -0.78
N ASP A 33 8.79 8.32 -0.70
CA ASP A 33 8.48 9.74 -0.88
C ASP A 33 9.02 10.56 0.31
N PRO A 34 9.83 11.62 0.09
CA PRO A 34 10.33 12.48 1.17
C PRO A 34 9.25 13.13 2.05
N LYS A 35 8.02 13.24 1.55
CA LYS A 35 6.87 13.80 2.29
C LYS A 35 6.06 12.73 3.01
N PHE A 36 6.40 11.45 2.83
CA PHE A 36 5.71 10.38 3.51
C PHE A 36 5.92 10.47 5.03
N SER A 37 4.81 10.42 5.75
CA SER A 37 4.78 10.26 7.20
C SER A 37 3.76 9.18 7.53
N PRO A 38 4.13 8.10 8.24
CA PRO A 38 3.22 6.99 8.53
C PRO A 38 1.91 7.45 9.19
N ASN A 39 2.02 8.35 10.16
CA ASN A 39 0.87 8.84 10.91
C ASN A 39 -0.01 9.77 10.06
N ALA A 40 0.59 10.79 9.44
CA ALA A 40 -0.18 11.76 8.65
C ALA A 40 -0.83 11.12 7.43
N THR A 41 -0.15 10.16 6.80
CA THR A 41 -0.69 9.44 5.63
C THR A 41 -1.85 8.54 6.05
N ARG A 42 -1.73 7.85 7.19
CA ARG A 42 -2.83 7.05 7.73
C ARG A 42 -4.05 7.91 8.03
N ASP A 43 -3.86 9.07 8.66
CA ASP A 43 -4.95 9.97 9.01
C ASP A 43 -5.62 10.55 7.75
N LEU A 44 -4.83 10.95 6.75
CA LEU A 44 -5.34 11.37 5.44
C LEU A 44 -6.18 10.28 4.77
N LEU A 45 -5.67 9.04 4.72
CA LEU A 45 -6.39 7.92 4.11
C LEU A 45 -7.69 7.61 4.87
N ALA A 46 -7.71 7.80 6.19
CA ALA A 46 -8.92 7.62 6.99
C ALA A 46 -9.94 8.74 6.72
N GLU A 47 -9.49 9.98 6.62
CA GLU A 47 -10.33 11.14 6.34
C GLU A 47 -11.05 11.03 4.98
N ILE A 48 -10.34 10.58 3.94
CA ILE A 48 -10.92 10.42 2.60
C ILE A 48 -11.85 9.19 2.46
N GLY A 49 -12.07 8.43 3.55
CA GLY A 49 -12.97 7.28 3.58
C GLY A 49 -12.31 5.93 3.27
N GLY A 50 -10.98 5.83 3.40
CA GLY A 50 -10.27 4.56 3.24
C GLY A 50 -10.71 3.52 4.26
N ALA A 51 -11.16 2.37 3.78
CA ALA A 51 -11.47 1.22 4.61
C ALA A 51 -10.25 0.28 4.68
N ASN A 52 -9.98 -0.30 5.86
CA ASN A 52 -8.89 -1.25 6.10
C ASN A 52 -7.49 -0.70 5.75
N ILE A 53 -7.11 0.43 6.35
CA ILE A 53 -5.79 1.05 6.16
C ILE A 53 -4.72 0.23 6.88
N GLU A 54 -3.71 -0.21 6.14
CA GLU A 54 -2.61 -1.04 6.62
C GLU A 54 -1.26 -0.40 6.26
N LEU A 55 -0.33 -0.42 7.21
CA LEU A 55 1.08 -0.14 6.94
C LEU A 55 1.75 -1.46 6.56
N VAL A 56 2.23 -1.55 5.32
CA VAL A 56 2.89 -2.75 4.80
C VAL A 56 4.40 -2.50 4.75
N GLU A 57 5.16 -3.37 5.41
CA GLU A 57 6.63 -3.30 5.46
C GLU A 57 7.24 -4.31 4.47
N GLU A 58 8.47 -4.03 4.01
CA GLU A 58 9.25 -5.01 3.23
C GLU A 58 9.70 -6.13 4.19
N GLU A 59 9.25 -7.37 3.96
CA GLU A 59 9.85 -8.55 4.58
C GLU A 59 11.20 -8.82 3.89
N ASP A 60 12.28 -8.89 4.67
CA ASP A 60 13.66 -9.16 4.20
C ASP A 60 13.82 -10.57 3.57
#